data_AF-A0A1G5A8A7-F1
#
_entry.id   AF-A0A1G5A8A7-F1
#
_cell.length_a   1.000
_cell.length_b   1.000
_cell.length_c   1.000
_cell.angle_alpha   90.00
_cell.angle_beta   90.00
_cell.angle_gamma   90.00
#
_symmetry.space_group_name_H-M   'P 1'
#
loop_
_entity.id
_entity.type
_entity.pdbx_description
1 polymer ?
#
loop_
_entity_poly.entity_id
_entity_poly.type
_entity_poly.pdbx_seq_one_letter_code
_entity_poly.pdbx_strand_id
1 'polypeptide(L)'
;MAISAFAVKVPAAEALVGDLRRRYDATVALGVPAHITVLVPFMDPGQITPDVLALAQRVLNRTPSFAFSLSEVGRFPETAYLAPKPAEPFVAMTLALADAFPGFPPYEGAFEGVIPHLSVAHGNALDADAAAIELNARLLASGPVHATCTEVTLIENSSGRWQDLHVFQLPPAGARAMRNVLFICSRNQWRSPTAEQLWRRHPLISARSAGTSPNARHRVSIDDIEWADLILVMEEKHKSRLVAEFKRTLEHKPIHVLDIPDEYKYMDPALIEELERSVPSILGID
;
A
#
# COMPACT_ATOMS: atom_id res chain seq x y z
N MET A 1 5.25 -20.08 19.02
CA MET A 1 4.47 -20.32 17.77
C MET A 1 5.17 -19.56 16.66
N ALA A 2 5.15 -20.09 15.44
CA ALA A 2 5.77 -19.43 14.30
C ALA A 2 4.95 -18.20 13.91
N ILE A 3 5.63 -17.11 13.56
CA ILE A 3 5.02 -15.87 13.09
C ILE A 3 5.78 -15.38 11.87
N SER A 4 5.14 -14.49 11.13
CA SER A 4 5.76 -13.72 10.06
C SER A 4 5.76 -12.21 10.37
N ALA A 5 6.50 -11.45 9.59
CA ALA A 5 6.58 -9.99 9.70
C ALA A 5 6.87 -9.35 8.35
N PHE A 6 6.30 -8.18 8.10
CA PHE A 6 6.71 -7.32 6.98
C PHE A 6 7.84 -6.39 7.42
N ALA A 7 8.92 -6.37 6.67
CA ALA A 7 10.11 -5.59 6.98
C ALA A 7 10.70 -4.93 5.73
N VAL A 8 11.17 -3.69 5.88
CA VAL A 8 12.04 -3.03 4.91
C VAL A 8 13.48 -3.24 5.36
N LYS A 9 14.25 -4.02 4.60
CA LYS A 9 15.67 -4.25 4.90
C LYS A 9 16.50 -3.03 4.52
N VAL A 10 17.50 -2.70 5.34
CA VAL A 10 18.36 -1.53 5.18
C VAL A 10 19.83 -1.96 5.22
N PRO A 11 20.32 -2.69 4.19
CA PRO A 11 21.70 -3.17 4.15
C PRO A 11 22.74 -2.04 4.26
N ALA A 12 22.40 -0.83 3.77
CA ALA A 12 23.25 0.34 3.89
C ALA A 12 23.53 0.77 5.35
N ALA A 13 22.67 0.38 6.30
CA ALA A 13 22.86 0.70 7.72
C ALA A 13 23.82 -0.28 8.42
N GLU A 14 24.11 -1.46 7.84
CA GLU A 14 24.87 -2.52 8.52
C GLU A 14 26.27 -2.08 8.95
N ALA A 15 26.94 -1.26 8.14
CA ALA A 15 28.26 -0.71 8.48
C ALA A 15 28.21 0.19 9.73
N LEU A 16 27.08 0.88 9.94
CA LEU A 16 26.89 1.80 11.05
C LEU A 16 26.40 1.10 12.32
N VAL A 17 25.49 0.14 12.19
CA VAL A 17 24.74 -0.43 13.32
C VAL A 17 25.02 -1.91 13.58
N GLY A 18 25.64 -2.64 12.64
CA GLY A 18 25.67 -4.10 12.67
C GLY A 18 26.38 -4.69 13.89
N ASP A 19 27.50 -4.12 14.32
CA ASP A 19 28.20 -4.57 15.54
C ASP A 19 27.48 -4.16 16.82
N LEU A 20 26.83 -2.98 16.84
CA LEU A 20 26.01 -2.54 17.96
C LEU A 20 24.83 -3.48 18.17
N ARG A 21 24.13 -3.79 17.07
CA ARG A 21 23.05 -4.78 17.06
C ARG A 21 23.52 -6.14 17.57
N ARG A 22 24.68 -6.64 17.12
CA ARG A 22 25.23 -7.91 17.64
C ARG A 22 25.54 -7.88 19.15
N ARG A 23 25.90 -6.72 19.70
CA ARG A 23 26.18 -6.56 21.13
C ARG A 23 24.91 -6.41 21.98
N TYR A 24 23.92 -5.68 21.48
CA TYR A 24 22.82 -5.15 22.30
C TYR A 24 21.41 -5.53 21.81
N ASP A 25 21.27 -6.33 20.74
CA ASP A 25 20.00 -6.82 20.22
C ASP A 25 20.05 -8.34 19.98
N ALA A 26 19.40 -9.09 20.87
CA ALA A 26 19.37 -10.55 20.81
C ALA A 26 18.71 -11.09 19.53
N THR A 27 17.86 -10.31 18.86
CA THR A 27 17.16 -10.74 17.63
C THR A 27 18.10 -10.93 16.45
N VAL A 28 19.28 -10.30 16.48
CA VAL A 28 20.31 -10.46 15.45
C VAL A 28 20.79 -11.90 15.36
N ALA A 29 20.89 -12.59 16.50
CA ALA A 29 21.29 -13.99 16.55
C ALA A 29 20.27 -14.91 15.84
N LEU A 30 19.04 -14.43 15.65
CA LEU A 30 17.96 -15.13 14.95
C LEU A 30 17.94 -14.84 13.44
N GLY A 31 18.90 -14.07 12.92
CA GLY A 31 19.12 -13.90 11.47
C GLY A 31 18.46 -12.66 10.84
N VAL A 32 17.89 -11.74 11.63
CA VAL A 32 17.25 -10.55 11.07
C VAL A 32 18.27 -9.46 10.72
N PRO A 33 18.41 -9.06 9.45
CA PRO A 33 19.31 -7.97 9.06
C PRO A 33 18.82 -6.62 9.63
N ALA A 34 19.60 -5.56 9.44
CA ALA A 34 19.20 -4.21 9.79
C ALA A 34 17.93 -3.87 8.98
N HIS A 35 16.85 -3.55 9.66
CA HIS A 35 15.55 -3.41 9.03
C HIS A 35 14.66 -2.44 9.80
N ILE A 36 13.66 -1.91 9.10
CA ILE A 36 12.53 -1.19 9.68
C ILE A 36 11.33 -2.11 9.60
N THR A 37 10.72 -2.42 10.74
CA THR A 37 9.50 -3.21 10.79
C THR A 37 8.33 -2.41 10.22
N VAL A 38 7.56 -3.03 9.34
CA VAL A 38 6.30 -2.48 8.79
C VAL A 38 5.10 -3.10 9.50
N LEU A 39 5.07 -4.42 9.68
CA LEU A 39 4.00 -5.06 10.43
C LEU A 39 4.50 -6.34 11.12
N VAL A 40 4.29 -6.42 12.44
CA VAL A 40 4.58 -7.60 13.26
C VAL A 40 3.66 -7.61 14.48
N PRO A 41 3.23 -8.77 15.00
CA PRO A 41 3.25 -10.07 14.32
C PRO A 41 2.26 -10.09 13.16
N PHE A 42 2.58 -10.85 12.13
CA PHE A 42 1.67 -11.20 11.05
C PHE A 42 1.56 -12.72 10.99
N MET A 43 0.35 -13.23 10.73
CA MET A 43 -0.05 -14.58 10.33
C MET A 43 0.95 -15.74 10.52
N ASP A 44 0.46 -16.88 11.04
CA ASP A 44 1.23 -18.13 11.02
C ASP A 44 1.69 -18.42 9.58
N PRO A 45 2.99 -18.67 9.34
CA PRO A 45 3.53 -18.88 8.00
C PRO A 45 2.81 -19.99 7.21
N GLY A 46 2.31 -21.03 7.89
CA GLY A 46 1.56 -22.12 7.28
C GLY A 46 0.16 -21.73 6.78
N GLN A 47 -0.34 -20.55 7.13
CA GLN A 47 -1.63 -20.01 6.70
C GLN A 47 -1.52 -18.99 5.56
N ILE A 48 -0.31 -18.64 5.14
CA ILE A 48 -0.07 -17.62 4.12
C ILE A 48 -0.30 -18.22 2.73
N THR A 49 -1.48 -17.96 2.17
CA THR A 49 -1.88 -18.45 0.84
C THR A 49 -1.49 -17.46 -0.28
N PRO A 50 -1.53 -17.87 -1.56
CA PRO A 50 -1.34 -16.95 -2.68
C PRO A 50 -2.29 -15.75 -2.68
N ASP A 51 -3.53 -15.91 -2.19
CA ASP A 51 -4.50 -14.81 -2.11
C ASP A 51 -4.12 -13.78 -1.04
N VAL A 52 -3.54 -14.23 0.08
CA VAL A 52 -2.97 -13.34 1.11
C VAL A 52 -1.83 -12.52 0.52
N LEU A 53 -0.91 -13.17 -0.21
CA LEU A 53 0.19 -12.48 -0.89
C LEU A 53 -0.34 -11.49 -1.94
N ALA A 54 -1.32 -11.88 -2.75
CA ALA A 54 -1.90 -11.00 -3.76
C ALA A 54 -2.60 -9.77 -3.14
N LEU A 55 -3.30 -9.94 -2.01
CA LEU A 55 -3.91 -8.83 -1.28
C LEU A 55 -2.83 -7.90 -0.70
N ALA A 56 -1.80 -8.45 -0.04
CA ALA A 56 -0.69 -7.66 0.48
C ALA A 56 0.02 -6.86 -0.61
N GLN A 57 0.24 -7.45 -1.79
CA GLN A 57 0.81 -6.73 -2.94
C GLN A 57 -0.10 -5.58 -3.40
N ARG A 58 -1.43 -5.78 -3.48
CA ARG A 58 -2.37 -4.70 -3.85
C ARG A 58 -2.34 -3.55 -2.83
N VAL A 59 -2.20 -3.86 -1.55
CA VAL A 59 -2.10 -2.87 -0.48
C VAL A 59 -0.81 -2.08 -0.61
N LEU A 60 0.33 -2.77 -0.76
CA LEU A 60 1.65 -2.14 -0.88
C LEU A 60 1.81 -1.32 -2.18
N ASN A 61 1.08 -1.65 -3.24
CA ASN A 61 1.03 -0.85 -4.47
C ASN A 61 0.48 0.57 -4.26
N ARG A 62 -0.13 0.88 -3.12
CA ARG A 62 -0.59 2.23 -2.78
C ARG A 62 0.55 3.16 -2.36
N THR A 63 1.72 2.61 -2.03
CA THR A 63 2.90 3.35 -1.62
C THR A 63 3.99 3.20 -2.70
N PRO A 64 4.27 4.24 -3.50
CA PRO A 64 5.41 4.21 -4.41
C PRO A 64 6.73 4.08 -3.65
N SER A 65 7.74 3.56 -4.32
CA SER A 65 9.13 3.55 -3.88
C SER A 65 9.55 4.97 -3.50
N PHE A 66 10.36 5.08 -2.45
CA PHE A 66 10.74 6.38 -1.91
C PHE A 66 12.15 6.35 -1.33
N ALA A 67 12.84 7.49 -1.42
CA ALA A 67 14.11 7.69 -0.73
C ALA A 67 13.86 8.05 0.74
N PHE A 68 14.72 7.58 1.63
CA PHE A 68 14.72 7.96 3.04
C PHE A 68 16.14 8.04 3.58
N SER A 69 16.30 8.73 4.70
CA SER A 69 17.55 8.77 5.46
C SER A 69 17.34 8.41 6.92
N LEU A 70 18.36 7.81 7.53
CA LEU A 70 18.46 7.58 8.96
C LEU A 70 19.50 8.54 9.53
N SER A 71 19.03 9.63 10.11
CA SER A 71 19.87 10.74 10.60
C SER A 71 19.68 11.06 12.08
N GLU A 72 18.69 10.44 12.72
CA GLU A 72 18.27 10.77 14.08
C GLU A 72 18.25 9.51 14.93
N VAL A 73 18.85 9.60 16.12
CA VAL A 73 18.80 8.55 17.14
C VAL A 73 17.59 8.81 18.02
N GLY A 74 16.71 7.82 18.12
CA GLY A 74 15.59 7.83 19.04
C GLY A 74 15.74 6.80 20.16
N ARG A 75 14.89 6.94 21.17
CA ARG A 75 14.82 6.07 22.34
C ARG A 75 13.37 5.74 22.71
N PHE A 76 13.12 4.47 23.00
CA PHE A 76 12.09 4.02 23.93
C PHE A 76 12.77 3.58 25.23
N PRO A 77 12.07 3.31 26.35
CA PRO A 77 12.73 2.95 27.61
C PRO A 77 13.84 1.89 27.47
N GLU A 78 13.59 0.82 26.70
CA GLU A 78 14.52 -0.30 26.54
C GLU A 78 15.05 -0.47 25.10
N THR A 79 14.78 0.48 24.19
CA THR A 79 15.18 0.38 22.78
C THR A 79 15.90 1.63 22.29
N ALA A 80 17.08 1.47 21.68
CA ALA A 80 17.72 2.54 20.91
C ALA A 80 17.59 2.24 19.42
N TYR A 81 17.28 3.27 18.65
CA TYR A 81 16.94 3.08 17.24
C TYR A 81 17.33 4.28 16.37
N LEU A 82 17.36 4.06 15.06
CA LEU A 82 17.40 5.13 14.06
C LEU A 82 16.00 5.41 13.52
N ALA A 83 15.61 6.68 13.49
CA ALA A 83 14.34 7.13 12.89
C ALA A 83 14.52 7.42 11.39
N PRO A 84 13.66 6.88 10.51
CA PRO A 84 13.66 7.22 9.09
C PRO A 84 13.01 8.57 8.82
N LYS A 85 13.52 9.29 7.82
CA LYS A 85 12.93 10.52 7.28
C LYS A 85 12.88 10.45 5.75
N PRO A 86 11.70 10.62 5.10
CA PRO A 86 10.38 10.74 5.72
C PRO A 86 9.92 9.44 6.41
N ALA A 87 9.12 9.57 7.47
CA ALA A 87 8.56 8.43 8.21
C ALA A 87 7.17 8.03 7.68
N GLU A 88 6.47 8.99 7.08
CA GLU A 88 5.09 8.92 6.63
C GLU A 88 4.81 7.74 5.68
N PRO A 89 5.69 7.40 4.70
CA PRO A 89 5.47 6.23 3.85
C PRO A 89 5.46 4.90 4.61
N PHE A 90 6.30 4.75 5.64
CA PHE A 90 6.32 3.55 6.48
C PHE A 90 5.05 3.43 7.33
N VAL A 91 4.61 4.55 7.91
CA VAL A 91 3.34 4.62 8.64
C VAL A 91 2.16 4.25 7.72
N ALA A 92 2.13 4.81 6.50
CA ALA A 92 1.09 4.52 5.52
C ALA A 92 1.03 3.03 5.15
N MET A 93 2.19 2.39 4.88
CA MET A 93 2.24 0.95 4.62
C MET A 93 1.74 0.12 5.80
N THR A 94 2.15 0.49 7.03
CA THR A 94 1.75 -0.21 8.26
C THR A 94 0.23 -0.16 8.46
N LEU A 95 -0.36 1.05 8.38
CA LEU A 95 -1.79 1.25 8.57
C LEU A 95 -2.60 0.58 7.46
N ALA A 96 -2.14 0.66 6.20
CA ALA A 96 -2.84 0.04 5.07
C ALA A 96 -2.83 -1.50 5.16
N LEU A 97 -1.73 -2.11 5.64
CA LEU A 97 -1.69 -3.54 5.90
C LEU A 97 -2.58 -3.92 7.09
N ALA A 98 -2.56 -3.16 8.19
CA ALA A 98 -3.42 -3.42 9.35
C ALA A 98 -4.92 -3.33 9.01
N ASP A 99 -5.31 -2.36 8.18
CA ASP A 99 -6.69 -2.20 7.68
C ASP A 99 -7.11 -3.38 6.78
N ALA A 100 -6.23 -3.83 5.88
CA ALA A 100 -6.50 -4.98 5.02
C ALA A 100 -6.51 -6.32 5.78
N PHE A 101 -5.83 -6.39 6.93
CA PHE A 101 -5.73 -7.58 7.77
C PHE A 101 -6.07 -7.28 9.25
N PRO A 102 -7.35 -7.01 9.59
CA PRO A 102 -7.74 -6.54 10.93
C PRO A 102 -7.42 -7.48 12.10
N GLY A 103 -7.18 -8.76 11.82
CA GLY A 103 -6.77 -9.76 12.82
C GLY A 103 -5.29 -9.65 13.24
N PHE A 104 -4.50 -8.78 12.60
CA PHE A 104 -3.07 -8.63 12.84
C PHE A 104 -2.70 -7.15 13.04
N PRO A 105 -3.18 -6.52 14.14
CA PRO A 105 -2.79 -5.14 14.44
C PRO A 105 -1.29 -5.03 14.75
N PRO A 106 -0.63 -3.90 14.41
CA PRO A 106 0.79 -3.70 14.71
C PRO A 106 1.07 -3.85 16.20
N TYR A 107 2.09 -4.64 16.53
CA TYR A 107 2.48 -4.99 17.89
C TYR A 107 1.30 -5.46 18.76
N GLU A 108 0.36 -6.19 18.14
CA GLU A 108 -0.86 -6.69 18.80
C GLU A 108 -1.74 -5.58 19.42
N GLY A 109 -1.59 -4.33 18.94
CA GLY A 109 -2.31 -3.18 19.48
C GLY A 109 -1.72 -2.61 20.78
N ALA A 110 -0.48 -2.96 21.13
CA ALA A 110 0.16 -2.52 22.37
C ALA A 110 0.41 -1.00 22.47
N PHE A 111 0.34 -0.26 21.35
CA PHE A 111 0.70 1.16 21.28
C PHE A 111 -0.34 2.00 20.55
N GLU A 112 -0.62 3.20 21.07
CA GLU A 112 -1.43 4.23 20.42
C GLU A 112 -0.61 4.97 19.35
N GLY A 113 -0.11 4.25 18.35
CA GLY A 113 0.62 4.86 17.23
C GLY A 113 1.66 3.93 16.59
N VAL A 114 2.07 4.31 15.38
CA VAL A 114 3.12 3.62 14.62
C VAL A 114 4.34 4.54 14.54
N ILE A 115 5.43 4.11 15.17
CA ILE A 115 6.72 4.80 15.09
C ILE A 115 7.66 3.90 14.29
N PRO A 116 7.87 4.14 12.98
CA PRO A 116 8.80 3.35 12.20
C PRO A 116 10.22 3.63 12.67
N HIS A 117 11.01 2.58 12.87
CA HIS A 117 12.36 2.69 13.39
C HIS A 117 13.21 1.49 13.01
N LEU A 118 14.53 1.68 12.96
CA LEU A 118 15.52 0.63 12.85
C LEU A 118 16.14 0.39 14.23
N SER A 119 15.78 -0.72 14.87
CA SER A 119 16.29 -1.10 16.20
C SER A 119 17.78 -1.41 16.17
N VAL A 120 18.53 -0.75 17.04
CA VAL A 120 19.98 -0.93 17.22
C VAL A 120 20.30 -1.67 18.52
N ALA A 121 19.51 -1.46 19.56
CA ALA A 121 19.58 -2.18 20.83
C ALA A 121 18.17 -2.39 21.37
N HIS A 122 17.93 -3.52 22.04
CA HIS A 122 16.65 -3.82 22.66
C HIS A 122 16.80 -4.77 23.86
N GLY A 123 16.14 -4.45 24.97
CA GLY A 123 15.89 -5.38 26.09
C GLY A 123 16.19 -4.84 27.48
N ASN A 124 17.01 -3.79 27.62
CA ASN A 124 17.13 -3.05 28.89
C ASN A 124 17.56 -1.60 28.63
N ALA A 125 17.27 -0.73 29.61
CA ALA A 125 17.54 0.70 29.48
C ALA A 125 19.03 1.04 29.39
N LEU A 126 19.89 0.32 30.13
CA LEU A 126 21.33 0.62 30.21
C LEU A 126 22.04 0.37 28.89
N ASP A 127 21.80 -0.80 28.27
CA ASP A 127 22.38 -1.14 26.97
C ASP A 127 21.87 -0.21 25.87
N ALA A 128 20.59 0.16 25.96
CA ALA A 128 20.01 1.04 24.97
C ALA A 128 20.51 2.49 25.11
N ASP A 129 20.78 3.00 26.32
CA ASP A 129 21.46 4.28 26.52
C ASP A 129 22.90 4.24 25.99
N ALA A 130 23.65 3.18 26.30
CA ALA A 130 25.01 3.00 25.80
C ALA A 130 25.05 2.95 24.26
N ALA A 131 24.14 2.19 23.65
CA ALA A 131 24.02 2.09 22.20
C ALA A 131 23.64 3.44 21.56
N ALA A 132 22.75 4.22 22.16
CA ALA A 132 22.36 5.52 21.63
C ALA A 132 23.48 6.56 21.68
N ILE A 133 24.30 6.57 22.74
CA ILE A 133 25.48 7.44 22.83
C ILE A 133 26.47 7.08 21.70
N GLU A 134 26.78 5.79 21.55
CA GLU A 134 27.72 5.33 20.53
C GLU A 134 27.18 5.59 19.11
N LEU A 135 25.90 5.36 18.88
CA LEU A 135 25.23 5.59 17.60
C LEU A 135 25.23 7.06 17.19
N ASN A 136 25.01 7.98 18.14
CA ASN A 136 25.10 9.42 17.89
C ASN A 136 26.53 9.82 17.49
N ALA A 137 27.55 9.34 18.19
CA ALA A 137 28.95 9.61 17.85
C ALA A 137 29.29 9.11 16.44
N ARG A 138 28.79 7.93 16.06
CA ARG A 138 29.01 7.38 14.72
C ARG A 138 28.31 8.20 13.64
N LEU A 139 27.05 8.58 13.82
CA LEU A 139 26.33 9.45 12.87
C LEU A 139 27.02 10.81 12.67
N LEU A 140 27.56 11.40 13.73
CA LEU A 140 28.34 12.64 13.62
C LEU A 140 29.61 12.46 12.78
N ALA A 141 30.25 11.29 12.86
CA ALA A 141 31.47 10.99 12.13
C ALA A 141 31.24 10.58 10.66
N SER A 142 30.21 9.77 10.39
CA SER A 142 29.94 9.20 9.06
C SER A 142 28.87 9.93 8.26
N GLY A 143 28.07 10.77 8.91
CA GLY A 143 26.85 11.34 8.35
C GLY A 143 25.66 10.36 8.32
N PRO A 144 24.50 10.81 7.80
CA PRO A 144 23.29 10.00 7.71
C PRO A 144 23.45 8.78 6.81
N VAL A 145 22.72 7.70 7.12
CA VAL A 145 22.53 6.60 6.17
C VAL A 145 21.44 6.98 5.18
N HIS A 146 21.73 6.93 3.89
CA HIS A 146 20.75 7.16 2.82
C HIS A 146 20.39 5.83 2.16
N ALA A 147 19.10 5.63 1.91
CA ALA A 147 18.59 4.42 1.26
C ALA A 147 17.34 4.73 0.42
N THR A 148 17.01 3.81 -0.48
CA THR A 148 15.75 3.84 -1.24
C THR A 148 14.97 2.59 -0.87
N CYS A 149 13.72 2.77 -0.45
CA CYS A 149 12.79 1.66 -0.27
C CYS A 149 12.13 1.37 -1.62
N THR A 150 12.49 0.24 -2.23
CA THR A 150 11.87 -0.27 -3.47
C THR A 150 11.06 -1.53 -3.24
N GLU A 151 11.18 -2.15 -2.07
CA GLU A 151 10.53 -3.40 -1.75
C GLU A 151 10.28 -3.56 -0.25
N VAL A 152 9.32 -4.41 0.09
CA VAL A 152 9.04 -4.90 1.44
C VAL A 152 9.18 -6.41 1.43
N THR A 153 9.94 -6.97 2.37
CA THR A 153 10.11 -8.41 2.51
C THR A 153 9.18 -8.93 3.60
N LEU A 154 8.45 -10.00 3.30
CA LEU A 154 7.80 -10.82 4.31
C LEU A 154 8.79 -11.89 4.77
N ILE A 155 9.09 -11.87 6.06
CA ILE A 155 9.99 -12.80 6.72
C ILE A 155 9.22 -13.69 7.70
N GLU A 156 9.72 -14.88 7.99
CA GLU A 156 9.06 -15.87 8.86
C GLU A 156 10.07 -16.63 9.74
N ASN A 157 9.62 -17.22 10.85
CA ASN A 157 10.51 -17.86 11.84
C ASN A 157 10.20 -19.32 12.22
N SER A 158 9.45 -20.06 11.40
CA SER A 158 9.08 -21.46 11.65
C SER A 158 10.27 -22.39 11.86
N SER A 159 11.41 -22.08 11.24
CA SER A 159 12.69 -22.81 11.41
C SER A 159 13.42 -22.51 12.74
N GLY A 160 12.90 -21.59 13.56
CA GLY A 160 13.60 -21.02 14.72
C GLY A 160 14.56 -19.88 14.39
N ARG A 161 14.70 -19.54 13.10
CA ARG A 161 15.42 -18.36 12.59
C ARG A 161 14.54 -17.62 11.59
N TRP A 162 14.73 -16.31 11.51
CA TRP A 162 14.06 -15.48 10.52
C TRP A 162 14.63 -15.70 9.12
N GLN A 163 13.75 -15.95 8.16
CA GLN A 163 14.09 -16.20 6.76
C GLN A 163 13.10 -15.48 5.85
N ASP A 164 13.50 -15.27 4.60
CA ASP A 164 12.65 -14.62 3.60
C ASP A 164 11.58 -15.59 3.09
N LEU A 165 10.32 -15.17 3.15
CA LEU A 165 9.19 -15.90 2.62
C LEU A 165 8.74 -15.34 1.26
N HIS A 166 8.65 -14.01 1.14
CA HIS A 166 8.22 -13.34 -0.10
C HIS A 166 8.76 -11.90 -0.18
N VAL A 167 8.92 -11.38 -1.40
CA VAL A 167 9.35 -9.99 -1.64
C VAL A 167 8.28 -9.26 -2.45
N PHE A 168 7.76 -8.17 -1.90
CA PHE A 168 6.80 -7.30 -2.55
C PHE A 168 7.51 -6.10 -3.16
N GLN A 169 7.39 -5.92 -4.47
CA GLN A 169 7.94 -4.76 -5.15
C GLN A 169 7.02 -3.56 -4.96
N LEU A 170 7.58 -2.41 -4.58
CA LEU A 170 6.86 -1.14 -4.57
C LEU A 170 6.87 -0.54 -5.98
N PRO A 171 5.81 0.15 -6.40
CA PRO A 171 5.79 0.88 -7.67
C PRO A 171 6.95 1.90 -7.75
N PRO A 172 7.48 2.26 -8.93
CA PRO A 172 8.53 3.26 -9.04
C PRO A 172 8.11 4.63 -8.49
N ALA A 173 9.06 5.39 -7.92
CA ALA A 173 8.83 6.76 -7.51
C ALA A 173 8.35 7.62 -8.70
N GLY A 174 7.23 8.33 -8.55
CA GLY A 174 6.65 9.15 -9.62
C GLY A 174 5.83 8.39 -10.67
N ALA A 175 5.79 7.04 -10.63
CA ALA A 175 4.78 6.29 -11.35
C ALA A 175 3.43 6.56 -10.68
N ARG A 176 2.56 7.33 -11.32
CA ARG A 176 1.17 7.45 -10.89
C ARG A 176 0.56 6.05 -11.05
N ALA A 177 0.23 5.39 -9.94
CA ALA A 177 -0.25 4.01 -9.98
C ALA A 177 -1.43 3.90 -10.98
N MET A 178 -1.42 2.85 -11.82
CA MET A 178 -2.54 2.60 -12.73
C MET A 178 -3.82 2.49 -11.90
N ARG A 179 -4.81 3.34 -12.19
CA ARG A 179 -6.11 3.32 -11.53
C ARG A 179 -7.07 2.41 -12.28
N ASN A 180 -7.75 1.54 -11.54
CA ASN A 180 -8.88 0.77 -12.05
C ASN A 180 -10.13 1.66 -12.07
N VAL A 181 -10.58 2.05 -13.26
CA VAL A 181 -11.74 2.93 -13.47
C VAL A 181 -12.88 2.13 -14.08
N LEU A 182 -14.03 2.12 -13.39
CA LEU A 182 -15.24 1.47 -13.85
C LEU A 182 -16.25 2.49 -14.38
N PHE A 183 -16.54 2.42 -15.67
CA PHE A 183 -17.54 3.26 -16.33
C PHE A 183 -18.91 2.59 -16.34
N ILE A 184 -19.95 3.30 -15.91
CA ILE A 184 -21.30 2.74 -15.74
C ILE A 184 -22.34 3.54 -16.51
N CYS A 185 -23.12 2.86 -17.34
CA CYS A 185 -24.35 3.40 -17.92
C CYS A 185 -25.55 2.47 -17.66
N SER A 186 -26.64 2.62 -18.42
CA SER A 186 -27.81 1.75 -18.27
C SER A 186 -27.56 0.36 -18.84
N ARG A 187 -27.37 0.21 -20.15
CA ARG A 187 -27.30 -1.10 -20.84
C ARG A 187 -25.90 -1.61 -21.16
N ASN A 188 -24.84 -0.88 -20.79
CA ASN A 188 -23.47 -1.17 -21.22
C ASN A 188 -23.35 -1.37 -22.75
N GLN A 189 -23.99 -0.50 -23.52
CA GLN A 189 -24.07 -0.64 -24.97
C GLN A 189 -23.34 0.47 -25.72
N TRP A 190 -23.47 1.72 -25.25
CA TRP A 190 -22.96 2.90 -25.94
C TRP A 190 -22.00 3.71 -25.06
N ARG A 191 -22.54 4.52 -24.13
CA ARG A 191 -21.77 5.48 -23.32
C ARG A 191 -20.60 4.87 -22.54
N SER A 192 -20.85 3.87 -21.67
CA SER A 192 -19.78 3.27 -20.87
C SER A 192 -18.78 2.43 -21.69
N PRO A 193 -19.18 1.64 -22.71
CA PRO A 193 -18.21 1.02 -23.62
C PRO A 193 -17.36 2.02 -24.41
N THR A 194 -17.92 3.16 -24.83
CA THR A 194 -17.13 4.22 -25.50
C THR A 194 -16.07 4.77 -24.57
N ALA A 195 -16.41 5.05 -23.31
CA ALA A 195 -15.43 5.47 -22.33
C ALA A 195 -14.33 4.41 -22.11
N GLU A 196 -14.71 3.15 -21.88
CA GLU A 196 -13.72 2.06 -21.78
C GLU A 196 -12.77 2.04 -22.99
N GLN A 197 -13.31 2.17 -24.20
CA GLN A 197 -12.52 2.15 -25.43
C GLN A 197 -11.57 3.35 -25.57
N LEU A 198 -11.93 4.53 -25.06
CA LEU A 198 -11.05 5.71 -25.04
C LEU A 198 -9.90 5.53 -24.04
N TRP A 199 -10.19 5.08 -22.83
CA TRP A 199 -9.18 5.02 -21.75
C TRP A 199 -8.37 3.72 -21.68
N ARG A 200 -8.75 2.65 -22.37
CA ARG A 200 -8.02 1.35 -22.33
C ARG A 200 -6.54 1.40 -22.76
N ARG A 201 -6.12 2.45 -23.47
CA ARG A 201 -4.72 2.64 -23.91
C ARG A 201 -3.97 3.66 -23.08
N HIS A 202 -4.62 4.29 -22.11
CA HIS A 202 -3.98 5.30 -21.29
C HIS A 202 -3.00 4.62 -20.31
N PRO A 203 -1.74 5.09 -20.20
CA PRO A 203 -0.70 4.39 -19.44
C PRO A 203 -0.97 4.30 -17.94
N LEU A 204 -1.87 5.14 -17.42
CA LEU A 204 -2.21 5.23 -15.99
C LEU A 204 -3.63 4.73 -15.66
N ILE A 205 -4.35 4.14 -16.62
CA ILE A 205 -5.74 3.72 -16.41
C ILE A 205 -5.93 2.29 -16.90
N SER A 206 -6.46 1.45 -16.01
CA SER A 206 -7.12 0.21 -16.38
C SER A 206 -8.61 0.50 -16.45
N ALA A 207 -9.22 0.40 -17.63
CA ALA A 207 -10.63 0.72 -17.82
C ALA A 207 -11.49 -0.54 -17.95
N ARG A 208 -12.63 -0.56 -17.27
CA ARG A 208 -13.73 -1.50 -17.50
C ARG A 208 -15.03 -0.75 -17.62
N SER A 209 -16.04 -1.38 -18.23
CA SER A 209 -17.39 -0.85 -18.24
C SER A 209 -18.44 -1.91 -17.90
N ALA A 210 -19.52 -1.45 -17.28
CA ALA A 210 -20.70 -2.25 -17.00
C ALA A 210 -21.99 -1.41 -17.06
N GLY A 211 -23.13 -2.04 -16.78
CA GLY A 211 -24.45 -1.43 -16.85
C GLY A 211 -25.32 -1.81 -15.66
N THR A 212 -26.18 -0.87 -15.24
CA THR A 212 -27.11 -1.06 -14.11
C THR A 212 -28.41 -1.77 -14.50
N SER A 213 -28.74 -1.85 -15.80
CA SER A 213 -29.94 -2.52 -16.28
C SER A 213 -29.83 -4.04 -16.11
N PRO A 214 -30.91 -4.74 -15.76
CA PRO A 214 -30.97 -6.20 -15.84
C PRO A 214 -30.63 -6.75 -17.23
N ASN A 215 -30.90 -5.96 -18.28
CA ASN A 215 -30.63 -6.30 -19.68
C ASN A 215 -29.35 -5.64 -20.21
N ALA A 216 -28.40 -5.31 -19.32
CA ALA A 216 -27.11 -4.79 -19.73
C ALA A 216 -26.26 -5.89 -20.39
N ARG A 217 -25.49 -5.53 -21.41
CA ARG A 217 -24.57 -6.47 -22.09
C ARG A 217 -23.58 -7.09 -21.10
N HIS A 218 -23.01 -6.25 -20.24
CA HIS A 218 -22.31 -6.63 -19.02
C HIS A 218 -23.03 -5.94 -17.86
N ARG A 219 -23.76 -6.73 -17.06
CA ARG A 219 -24.41 -6.21 -15.85
C ARG A 219 -23.36 -6.07 -14.76
N VAL A 220 -23.36 -4.93 -14.09
CA VAL A 220 -22.43 -4.64 -12.98
C VAL A 220 -22.54 -5.71 -11.90
N SER A 221 -21.40 -6.20 -11.45
CA SER A 221 -21.24 -7.25 -10.43
C SER A 221 -20.50 -6.74 -9.20
N ILE A 222 -20.50 -7.51 -8.11
CA ILE A 222 -19.69 -7.20 -6.92
C ILE A 222 -18.20 -7.16 -7.30
N ASP A 223 -17.72 -8.10 -8.12
CA ASP A 223 -16.33 -8.16 -8.58
C ASP A 223 -15.91 -6.89 -9.33
N ASP A 224 -16.81 -6.30 -10.14
CA ASP A 224 -16.55 -5.03 -10.81
C ASP A 224 -16.39 -3.89 -9.79
N ILE A 225 -17.29 -3.85 -8.81
CA ILE A 225 -17.25 -2.84 -7.76
C ILE A 225 -15.95 -2.98 -6.98
N GLU A 226 -15.61 -4.18 -6.49
CA GLU A 226 -14.40 -4.44 -5.70
C GLU A 226 -13.12 -4.13 -6.48
N TRP A 227 -13.06 -4.47 -7.76
CA TRP A 227 -11.93 -4.19 -8.65
C TRP A 227 -11.68 -2.68 -8.85
N ALA A 228 -12.73 -1.85 -8.86
CA ALA A 228 -12.63 -0.43 -9.18
C ALA A 228 -12.03 0.41 -8.03
N ASP A 229 -11.01 1.22 -8.33
CA ASP A 229 -10.53 2.27 -7.43
C ASP A 229 -11.44 3.52 -7.51
N LEU A 230 -12.09 3.72 -8.65
CA LEU A 230 -12.98 4.84 -8.94
C LEU A 230 -14.12 4.41 -9.87
N ILE A 231 -15.34 4.87 -9.59
CA ILE A 231 -16.52 4.59 -10.41
C ILE A 231 -17.01 5.89 -11.04
N LEU A 232 -17.15 5.88 -12.37
CA LEU A 232 -17.70 6.99 -13.15
C LEU A 232 -19.03 6.57 -13.75
N VAL A 233 -20.11 7.23 -13.35
CA VAL A 233 -21.45 6.93 -13.85
C VAL A 233 -21.94 8.04 -14.78
N MET A 234 -22.70 7.69 -15.82
CA MET A 234 -23.14 8.69 -16.80
C MET A 234 -24.16 9.68 -16.23
N GLU A 235 -25.01 9.25 -15.29
CA GLU A 235 -26.16 10.03 -14.80
C GLU A 235 -26.46 9.65 -13.34
N GLU A 236 -27.09 10.55 -12.57
CA GLU A 236 -27.42 10.35 -11.15
C GLU A 236 -28.26 9.07 -10.90
N LYS A 237 -29.15 8.73 -11.84
CA LYS A 237 -29.97 7.51 -11.76
C LYS A 237 -29.13 6.23 -11.72
N HIS A 238 -27.95 6.22 -12.33
CA HIS A 238 -27.04 5.08 -12.29
C HIS A 238 -26.37 4.97 -10.92
N LYS A 239 -25.91 6.08 -10.34
CA LYS A 239 -25.37 6.13 -8.97
C LYS A 239 -26.40 5.65 -7.96
N SER A 240 -27.64 6.15 -8.06
CA SER A 240 -28.74 5.73 -7.19
C SER A 240 -28.98 4.23 -7.23
N ARG A 241 -28.94 3.60 -8.42
CA ARG A 241 -29.06 2.13 -8.56
C ARG A 241 -27.89 1.38 -7.94
N LEU A 242 -26.66 1.83 -8.17
CA LEU A 242 -25.48 1.21 -7.56
C LEU A 242 -25.53 1.26 -6.04
N VAL A 243 -25.89 2.41 -5.46
CA VAL A 243 -26.01 2.57 -4.01
C VAL A 243 -27.10 1.68 -3.44
N ALA A 244 -28.23 1.53 -4.13
CA ALA A 244 -29.31 0.65 -3.71
C ALA A 244 -28.91 -0.84 -3.72
N GLU A 245 -28.15 -1.28 -4.72
CA GLU A 245 -27.79 -2.70 -4.91
C GLU A 245 -26.51 -3.11 -4.17
N PHE A 246 -25.51 -2.23 -4.08
CA PHE A 246 -24.15 -2.54 -3.59
C PHE A 246 -23.72 -1.71 -2.37
N LYS A 247 -24.68 -1.22 -1.57
CA LYS A 247 -24.45 -0.28 -0.46
C LYS A 247 -23.20 -0.57 0.39
N ARG A 248 -23.03 -1.83 0.83
CA ARG A 248 -21.90 -2.24 1.70
C ARG A 248 -20.55 -2.16 0.97
N THR A 249 -20.49 -2.64 -0.27
CA THR A 249 -19.25 -2.67 -1.05
C THR A 249 -18.82 -1.25 -1.52
N LEU A 250 -19.74 -0.30 -1.51
CA LEU A 250 -19.49 1.09 -1.97
C LEU A 250 -19.10 2.07 -0.85
N GLU A 251 -19.13 1.68 0.43
CA GLU A 251 -19.01 2.60 1.58
C GLU A 251 -17.75 3.49 1.56
N HIS A 252 -16.68 3.03 0.92
CA HIS A 252 -15.41 3.76 0.77
C HIS A 252 -14.97 3.98 -0.69
N LYS A 253 -15.86 3.74 -1.67
CA LYS A 253 -15.51 3.88 -3.09
C LYS A 253 -15.96 5.24 -3.63
N PRO A 254 -15.06 6.04 -4.23
CA PRO A 254 -15.44 7.29 -4.85
C PRO A 254 -16.30 7.03 -6.11
N ILE A 255 -17.45 7.70 -6.18
CA ILE A 255 -18.38 7.65 -7.31
C ILE A 255 -18.63 9.06 -7.83
N HIS A 256 -18.33 9.32 -9.10
CA HIS A 256 -18.62 10.59 -9.76
C HIS A 256 -19.67 10.42 -10.86
N VAL A 257 -20.55 11.42 -10.96
CA VAL A 257 -21.55 11.51 -12.03
C VAL A 257 -21.01 12.45 -13.10
N LEU A 258 -21.02 12.00 -14.35
CA LEU A 258 -20.51 12.76 -15.50
C LEU A 258 -21.57 13.69 -16.12
N ASP A 259 -22.85 13.48 -15.79
CA ASP A 259 -24.00 14.20 -16.35
C ASP A 259 -24.11 14.14 -17.89
N ILE A 260 -23.77 12.98 -18.47
CA ILE A 260 -23.84 12.72 -19.91
C ILE A 260 -25.19 12.08 -20.26
N PRO A 261 -26.07 12.76 -21.02
CA PRO A 261 -27.42 12.28 -21.33
C PRO A 261 -27.43 11.02 -22.21
N ASP A 262 -28.55 10.29 -22.23
CA ASP A 262 -28.71 9.02 -22.96
C ASP A 262 -29.12 9.20 -24.42
N GLU A 263 -28.41 10.05 -25.16
CA GLU A 263 -28.78 10.47 -26.52
C GLU A 263 -27.76 10.05 -27.58
N TYR A 264 -26.67 9.40 -27.15
CA TYR A 264 -25.52 9.08 -28.00
C TYR A 264 -25.43 7.61 -28.38
N LYS A 265 -24.91 7.34 -29.57
CA LYS A 265 -24.54 5.98 -30.00
C LYS A 265 -23.09 5.67 -29.61
N TYR A 266 -22.72 4.40 -29.74
CA TYR A 266 -21.35 3.96 -29.50
C TYR A 266 -20.37 4.69 -30.43
N MET A 267 -19.33 5.28 -29.85
CA MET A 267 -18.28 6.05 -30.54
C MET A 267 -18.81 7.28 -31.30
N ASP A 268 -19.95 7.83 -30.88
CA ASP A 268 -20.44 9.11 -31.39
C ASP A 268 -19.42 10.23 -31.09
N PRO A 269 -19.03 11.07 -32.07
CA PRO A 269 -18.07 12.15 -31.86
C PRO A 269 -18.44 13.10 -30.71
N ALA A 270 -19.72 13.45 -30.57
CA ALA A 270 -20.16 14.34 -29.50
C ALA A 270 -20.03 13.69 -28.12
N LEU A 271 -20.26 12.37 -28.03
CA LEU A 271 -20.03 11.62 -26.80
C LEU A 271 -18.54 11.55 -26.44
N ILE A 272 -17.67 11.39 -27.44
CA ILE A 272 -16.22 11.37 -27.22
C ILE A 272 -15.77 12.72 -26.66
N GLU A 273 -16.23 13.84 -27.24
CA GLU A 273 -15.91 15.19 -26.76
C GLU A 273 -16.38 15.41 -25.31
N GLU A 274 -17.61 14.99 -24.98
CA GLU A 274 -18.15 15.07 -23.62
C GLU A 274 -17.31 14.27 -22.60
N LEU A 275 -16.89 13.06 -22.99
CA LEU A 275 -16.09 12.18 -22.16
C LEU A 275 -14.66 12.72 -22.00
N GLU A 276 -14.01 13.17 -23.09
CA GLU A 276 -12.66 13.76 -23.07
C GLU A 276 -12.62 15.08 -22.29
N ARG A 277 -13.73 15.82 -22.24
CA ARG A 277 -13.84 17.03 -21.42
C ARG A 277 -13.99 16.75 -19.93
N SER A 278 -14.79 15.74 -19.57
CA SER A 278 -15.19 15.50 -18.16
C SER A 278 -14.22 14.62 -17.40
N VAL A 279 -13.77 13.52 -18.01
CA VAL A 279 -13.04 12.45 -17.33
C VAL A 279 -11.62 12.85 -16.87
N PRO A 280 -10.79 13.58 -17.66
CA PRO A 280 -9.41 13.87 -17.27
C PRO A 280 -9.29 14.62 -15.95
N SER A 281 -10.14 15.63 -15.72
CA SER A 281 -10.16 16.43 -14.48
C SER A 281 -10.45 15.59 -13.23
N ILE A 282 -11.33 14.58 -13.33
CA ILE A 282 -11.70 13.69 -12.23
C ILE A 282 -10.56 12.70 -11.94
N LEU A 283 -9.91 12.21 -13.00
CA LEU A 283 -8.78 11.30 -12.89
C LEU A 283 -7.46 12.03 -12.54
N GLY A 284 -7.45 13.35 -12.71
CA GLY A 284 -6.31 14.26 -12.59
C GLY A 284 -5.21 13.98 -13.62
N ILE A 285 -5.57 13.43 -14.77
CA ILE A 285 -4.64 13.23 -15.89
C ILE A 285 -4.84 14.40 -16.85
N ASP A 286 -3.75 15.06 -17.26
CA ASP A 286 -3.77 16.16 -18.22
C ASP A 286 -3.32 15.65 -19.61
#